data_AF-A0A453R8I3-F1
#
_entry.id   AF-A0A453R8I3-F1
#
_cell.length_a   1.000
_cell.length_b   1.000
_cell.length_c   1.000
_cell.angle_alpha   90.00
_cell.angle_beta   90.00
_cell.angle_gamma   90.00
#
_symmetry.space_group_name_H-M   'P 1'
#
loop_
_entity.id
_entity.type
_entity.pdbx_description
1 polymer ?
#
loop_
_entity_poly.entity_id
_entity_poly.type
_entity_poly.pdbx_seq_one_letter_code
_entity_poly.pdbx_strand_id
1 'polypeptide(L)'
;RLRGRLLEYFDQNQVSTISSCYEEALQRDPTCSYSVERLTEMHRKGYYNTTRLLERIALHLDCVNGKPSIWEELVSCFLRLFSDRTTDYEDCISCNVEGDASIDAFSSLSSVFFEQHTRESWKLRCKWWMNRHFSKNIYMSETAKGDCKLLASKASCASHMLGPGFPYVKAAKSYLSKQEAKHESGFLSRNMENSVKLLQSLEKLT
;
A
#
# COMPACT_ATOMS: atom_id res chain seq x y z
N ARG A 1 -13.79 -1.51 18.19
CA ARG A 1 -12.71 -2.44 18.66
C ARG A 1 -13.21 -3.56 19.58
N LEU A 2 -13.70 -3.30 20.80
CA LEU A 2 -14.10 -4.37 21.74
C LEU A 2 -15.19 -5.30 21.14
N ARG A 3 -16.22 -4.72 20.52
CA ARG A 3 -17.26 -5.47 19.80
C ARG A 3 -16.69 -6.43 18.75
N GLY A 4 -15.74 -5.97 17.92
CA GLY A 4 -15.08 -6.81 16.93
C GLY A 4 -14.36 -8.01 17.55
N ARG A 5 -13.64 -7.78 18.66
CA ARG A 5 -12.95 -8.86 19.40
C ARG A 5 -13.92 -9.90 19.98
N LEU A 6 -15.04 -9.45 20.53
CA LEU A 6 -16.06 -10.33 21.08
C LEU A 6 -16.68 -11.19 19.97
N LEU A 7 -16.98 -10.58 18.81
CA LEU A 7 -17.49 -11.32 17.65
C LEU A 7 -16.46 -12.32 17.11
N GLU A 8 -15.17 -11.97 17.02
CA GLU A 8 -14.12 -12.93 16.64
C GLU A 8 -14.00 -14.12 17.60
N TYR A 9 -14.39 -13.95 18.86
CA TYR A 9 -14.30 -15.04 19.84
C TYR A 9 -15.56 -15.89 19.87
N PHE A 10 -16.74 -15.26 19.83
CA PHE A 10 -18.02 -15.93 20.06
C PHE A 10 -18.82 -16.20 18.77
N ASP A 11 -18.56 -15.48 17.68
CA ASP A 11 -19.30 -15.59 16.42
C ASP A 11 -18.45 -15.22 15.19
N GLN A 12 -17.51 -16.11 14.87
CA GLN A 12 -16.52 -15.89 13.80
C GLN A 12 -17.11 -15.79 12.40
N ASN A 13 -18.35 -16.25 12.20
CA ASN A 13 -19.01 -16.24 10.90
C ASN A 13 -19.47 -14.83 10.50
N GLN A 14 -19.57 -13.89 11.44
CA GLN A 14 -19.93 -12.49 11.17
C GLN A 14 -18.77 -11.65 10.60
N VAL A 15 -18.09 -12.15 9.58
CA VAL A 15 -16.90 -11.55 8.97
C VAL A 15 -17.12 -10.08 8.55
N SER A 16 -18.26 -9.77 7.94
CA SER A 16 -18.59 -8.40 7.51
C SER A 16 -18.75 -7.45 8.70
N THR A 17 -19.40 -7.90 9.77
CA THR A 17 -19.60 -7.13 11.01
C THR A 17 -18.30 -6.94 11.77
N ILE A 18 -17.47 -7.99 11.83
CA ILE A 18 -16.15 -7.96 12.47
C ILE A 18 -15.24 -6.94 11.78
N SER A 19 -15.11 -7.02 10.44
CA SER A 19 -14.29 -6.07 9.68
C SER A 19 -14.78 -4.63 9.86
N SER A 20 -16.10 -4.41 9.80
CA SER A 20 -16.70 -3.08 10.03
C SER A 20 -16.36 -2.52 11.42
N CYS A 21 -16.39 -3.35 12.47
CA CYS A 21 -16.00 -2.93 13.82
C CYS A 21 -14.53 -2.47 13.93
N TYR A 22 -13.64 -2.98 13.09
CA TYR A 22 -12.23 -2.59 13.04
C TYR A 22 -12.00 -1.37 12.16
N GLU A 23 -12.74 -1.26 11.05
CA GLU A 23 -12.73 -0.07 10.20
C GLU A 23 -13.24 1.16 10.94
N GLU A 24 -14.39 1.07 11.61
CA GLU A 24 -14.92 2.16 12.43
C GLU A 24 -13.95 2.56 13.54
N ALA A 25 -13.22 1.60 14.10
CA ALA A 25 -12.21 1.88 15.11
C ALA A 25 -11.03 2.66 14.51
N LEU A 26 -10.54 2.28 13.32
CA LEU A 26 -9.48 3.03 12.62
C LEU A 26 -9.95 4.40 12.15
N GLN A 27 -11.22 4.54 11.77
CA GLN A 27 -11.77 5.83 11.36
C GLN A 27 -11.79 6.83 12.52
N ARG A 28 -12.04 6.35 13.74
CA ARG A 28 -12.03 7.17 14.97
C ARG A 28 -10.62 7.38 15.53
N ASP A 29 -9.78 6.36 15.45
CA ASP A 29 -8.39 6.38 15.90
C ASP A 29 -7.48 5.70 14.85
N PRO A 30 -6.95 6.47 13.90
CA PRO A 30 -6.04 5.97 12.88
C PRO A 30 -4.75 5.39 13.47
N THR A 31 -4.37 5.72 14.70
CA THR A 31 -3.11 5.24 15.31
C THR A 31 -3.21 3.81 15.85
N CYS A 32 -4.42 3.21 15.85
CA CYS A 32 -4.67 1.90 16.44
C CYS A 32 -4.08 0.74 15.61
N SER A 33 -2.81 0.38 15.90
CA SER A 33 -2.11 -0.74 15.25
C SER A 33 -2.86 -2.07 15.36
N TYR A 34 -3.55 -2.32 16.48
CA TYR A 34 -4.33 -3.55 16.65
C TYR A 34 -5.40 -3.70 15.56
N SER A 35 -6.15 -2.63 15.27
CA SER A 35 -7.26 -2.72 14.30
C SER A 35 -6.76 -2.97 12.89
N VAL A 36 -5.65 -2.32 12.48
CA VAL A 36 -5.06 -2.58 11.15
C VAL A 36 -4.45 -3.98 11.07
N GLU A 37 -3.80 -4.47 12.14
CA GLU A 37 -3.27 -5.84 12.20
C GLU A 37 -4.38 -6.89 12.06
N ARG A 38 -5.56 -6.68 12.69
CA ARG A 38 -6.72 -7.56 12.51
C ARG A 38 -7.24 -7.55 11.07
N LEU A 39 -7.40 -6.37 10.47
CA LEU A 39 -7.84 -6.27 9.06
C LEU A 39 -6.84 -6.93 8.09
N THR A 40 -5.54 -6.77 8.34
CA THR A 40 -4.48 -7.47 7.60
C THR A 40 -4.59 -8.99 7.75
N GLU A 41 -4.86 -9.51 8.95
CA GLU A 41 -5.06 -10.95 9.15
C GLU A 41 -6.29 -11.47 8.41
N MET A 42 -7.42 -10.74 8.48
CA MET A 42 -8.63 -11.09 7.74
C MET A 42 -8.39 -11.11 6.23
N HIS A 43 -7.63 -10.14 5.70
CA HIS A 43 -7.25 -10.09 4.29
C HIS A 43 -6.40 -11.30 3.88
N ARG A 44 -5.38 -11.66 4.66
CA ARG A 44 -4.54 -12.84 4.40
C ARG A 44 -5.33 -14.14 4.38
N LYS A 45 -6.42 -14.21 5.12
CA LYS A 45 -7.36 -15.35 5.14
C LYS A 45 -8.39 -15.32 4.00
N GLY A 46 -8.38 -14.29 3.14
CA GLY A 46 -9.33 -14.13 2.05
C GLY A 46 -10.67 -13.51 2.46
N TYR A 47 -10.80 -13.04 3.70
CA TYR A 47 -12.04 -12.53 4.27
C TYR A 47 -12.20 -11.00 4.19
N TYR A 48 -11.21 -10.31 3.64
CA TYR A 48 -11.23 -8.84 3.54
C TYR A 48 -10.63 -8.37 2.21
N ASN A 49 -11.25 -7.35 1.62
CA ASN A 49 -10.94 -6.90 0.27
C ASN A 49 -9.64 -6.06 0.22
N THR A 50 -8.82 -6.28 -0.81
CA THR A 50 -7.52 -5.61 -1.00
C THR A 50 -7.62 -4.09 -1.09
N THR A 51 -8.63 -3.56 -1.78
CA THR A 51 -8.89 -2.11 -1.92
C THR A 51 -9.19 -1.48 -0.56
N ARG A 52 -10.11 -2.10 0.19
CA ARG A 52 -10.45 -1.60 1.53
C ARG A 52 -9.26 -1.69 2.47
N LEU A 53 -8.43 -2.73 2.36
CA LEU A 53 -7.20 -2.83 3.14
C LEU A 53 -6.19 -1.74 2.78
N LEU A 54 -5.98 -1.47 1.49
CA LEU A 54 -5.08 -0.41 1.01
C LEU A 54 -5.41 0.92 1.70
N GLU A 55 -6.68 1.35 1.68
CA GLU A 55 -7.11 2.60 2.30
C GLU A 55 -6.93 2.60 3.82
N ARG A 56 -7.21 1.48 4.50
CA ARG A 56 -7.08 1.40 5.97
C ARG A 56 -5.63 1.40 6.42
N ILE A 57 -4.73 0.76 5.67
CA ILE A 57 -3.28 0.84 5.92
C ILE A 57 -2.77 2.26 5.64
N ALA A 58 -3.18 2.86 4.52
CA ALA A 58 -2.79 4.22 4.17
C ALA A 58 -3.22 5.23 5.26
N LEU A 59 -4.49 5.15 5.71
CA LEU A 59 -5.01 5.96 6.82
C LEU A 59 -4.18 5.79 8.11
N HIS A 60 -3.79 4.55 8.45
CA HIS A 60 -2.94 4.31 9.62
C HIS A 60 -1.56 4.96 9.47
N LEU A 61 -0.93 4.76 8.31
CA LEU A 61 0.40 5.29 8.01
C LEU A 61 0.42 6.81 7.81
N ASP A 62 -0.72 7.44 7.49
CA ASP A 62 -0.85 8.91 7.50
C ASP A 62 -0.55 9.48 8.90
N CYS A 63 -0.84 8.72 9.97
CA CYS A 63 -0.68 9.17 11.36
C CYS A 63 0.55 8.59 12.07
N VAL A 64 1.04 7.40 11.71
CA VAL A 64 2.17 6.74 12.41
C VAL A 64 3.28 6.28 11.47
N ASN A 65 4.47 6.01 12.01
CA ASN A 65 5.59 5.47 11.22
C ASN A 65 5.37 4.02 10.76
N GLY A 66 4.50 3.26 11.42
CA GLY A 66 4.20 1.86 11.10
C GLY A 66 5.34 0.88 11.43
N LYS A 67 4.97 -0.38 11.65
CA LYS A 67 5.93 -1.51 11.72
C LYS A 67 6.26 -1.98 10.29
N PRO A 68 7.41 -2.64 10.07
CA PRO A 68 7.76 -3.17 8.75
C PRO A 68 6.67 -4.03 8.11
N SER A 69 5.99 -4.86 8.90
CA SER A 69 4.90 -5.73 8.42
C SER A 69 3.69 -4.99 7.85
N ILE A 70 3.42 -3.76 8.30
CA ILE A 70 2.32 -2.94 7.77
C ILE A 70 2.72 -2.34 6.42
N TRP A 71 3.96 -1.88 6.29
CA TRP A 71 4.51 -1.43 5.01
C TRP A 71 4.58 -2.57 3.99
N GLU A 72 5.02 -3.75 4.39
CA GLU A 72 5.02 -4.95 3.53
C GLU A 72 3.63 -5.31 3.03
N GLU A 73 2.60 -5.20 3.88
CA GLU A 73 1.22 -5.44 3.44
C GLU A 73 0.73 -4.36 2.48
N LEU A 74 1.12 -3.09 2.67
CA LEU A 74 0.83 -2.02 1.72
C LEU A 74 1.47 -2.29 0.34
N VAL A 75 2.74 -2.72 0.31
CA VAL A 75 3.40 -3.18 -0.93
C VAL A 75 2.60 -4.29 -1.58
N SER A 76 2.15 -5.27 -0.80
CA SER A 76 1.38 -6.40 -1.31
C SER A 76 0.02 -5.96 -1.89
N CYS A 77 -0.64 -4.98 -1.27
CA CYS A 77 -1.83 -4.33 -1.84
C CYS A 77 -1.53 -3.69 -3.20
N PHE A 78 -0.44 -2.92 -3.34
CA PHE A 78 -0.04 -2.35 -4.64
C PHE A 78 0.19 -3.43 -5.69
N LEU A 79 0.97 -4.47 -5.38
CA LEU A 79 1.23 -5.54 -6.34
C LEU A 79 -0.07 -6.23 -6.76
N ARG A 80 -0.96 -6.60 -5.83
CA ARG A 80 -2.22 -7.29 -6.18
C ARG A 80 -3.17 -6.43 -7.02
N LEU A 81 -3.23 -5.12 -6.73
CA LEU A 81 -4.15 -4.22 -7.42
C LEU A 81 -3.68 -3.83 -8.83
N PHE A 82 -2.37 -3.87 -9.07
CA PHE A 82 -1.73 -3.41 -10.30
C PHE A 82 -0.96 -4.51 -11.05
N SER A 83 -1.12 -5.78 -10.66
CA SER A 83 -0.65 -6.90 -11.49
C SER A 83 -1.63 -7.09 -12.65
N ASP A 84 -1.12 -7.13 -13.88
CA ASP A 84 -1.91 -7.41 -15.08
C ASP A 84 -2.74 -8.68 -14.92
N ARG A 85 -4.03 -8.59 -15.26
CA ARG A 85 -5.01 -9.69 -15.24
C ARG A 85 -4.69 -10.75 -16.29
N THR A 86 -3.66 -11.55 -16.12
CA THR A 86 -3.50 -12.77 -16.94
C THR A 86 -4.16 -14.00 -16.33
N THR A 87 -4.92 -13.86 -15.23
CA THR A 87 -5.77 -14.94 -14.73
C THR A 87 -7.10 -14.40 -14.18
N ASP A 88 -8.15 -14.68 -14.94
CA ASP A 88 -9.53 -14.94 -14.48
C ASP A 88 -10.35 -13.76 -13.91
N TYR A 89 -10.97 -12.99 -14.82
CA TYR A 89 -12.37 -12.58 -14.67
C TYR A 89 -12.96 -12.20 -16.03
N GLU A 90 -13.36 -13.21 -16.81
CA GLU A 90 -14.48 -13.05 -17.75
C GLU A 90 -15.75 -12.85 -16.92
N ASP A 91 -16.21 -11.61 -16.80
CA ASP A 91 -17.65 -11.33 -16.82
C ASP A 91 -17.93 -9.82 -16.98
N CYS A 92 -18.56 -9.49 -18.11
CA CYS A 92 -19.45 -8.34 -18.39
C CYS A 92 -18.90 -6.91 -18.13
N ILE A 93 -18.84 -5.96 -19.08
CA ILE A 93 -19.71 -5.61 -20.21
C ILE A 93 -18.84 -4.92 -21.27
N SER A 94 -19.00 -5.31 -22.54
CA SER A 94 -18.47 -4.58 -23.69
C SER A 94 -19.22 -3.25 -23.88
N CYS A 95 -18.55 -2.15 -23.55
CA CYS A 95 -18.92 -0.84 -24.09
C CYS A 95 -17.89 -0.51 -25.17
N ASN A 96 -18.29 -0.64 -26.44
CA ASN A 96 -17.51 -0.11 -27.55
C ASN A 96 -17.35 1.40 -27.37
N VAL A 97 -16.14 1.85 -27.08
CA VAL A 97 -15.72 3.24 -27.31
C VAL A 97 -14.39 3.19 -28.01
N GLU A 98 -14.38 3.66 -29.27
CA GLU A 98 -13.21 3.79 -30.11
C GLU A 98 -12.17 4.73 -29.47
N GLY A 99 -10.94 4.23 -29.40
CA GLY A 99 -9.69 4.99 -29.52
C GLY A 99 -9.50 6.23 -28.66
N ASP A 100 -8.85 6.07 -27.51
CA ASP A 100 -8.06 7.14 -26.92
C ASP A 100 -6.89 6.57 -26.10
N ALA A 101 -5.70 7.16 -26.20
CA ALA A 101 -4.50 6.75 -25.46
C ALA A 101 -4.69 6.87 -23.93
N SER A 102 -5.74 7.58 -23.49
CA SER A 102 -6.21 7.63 -22.11
C SER A 102 -6.77 6.29 -21.61
N ILE A 103 -7.35 5.47 -22.50
CA ILE A 103 -7.94 4.16 -22.18
C ILE A 103 -6.84 3.15 -21.83
N ASP A 104 -5.69 3.20 -22.50
CA ASP A 104 -4.54 2.34 -22.18
C ASP A 104 -3.87 2.68 -20.85
N ALA A 105 -3.89 3.96 -20.44
CA ALA A 105 -3.45 4.34 -19.10
C ALA A 105 -4.47 3.92 -18.03
N PHE A 106 -5.77 4.01 -18.34
CA PHE A 106 -6.87 3.59 -17.45
C PHE A 106 -6.97 2.07 -17.31
N SER A 107 -6.67 1.29 -18.35
CA SER A 107 -6.74 -0.17 -18.35
C SER A 107 -5.74 -0.80 -17.38
N SER A 108 -4.61 -0.11 -17.13
CA SER A 108 -3.58 -0.51 -16.16
C SER A 108 -3.87 -0.10 -14.70
N LEU A 109 -4.83 0.81 -14.48
CA LEU A 109 -5.15 1.32 -13.14
C LEU A 109 -6.25 0.47 -12.52
N SER A 110 -5.96 -0.02 -11.31
CA SER A 110 -6.92 -0.77 -10.52
C SER A 110 -8.24 -0.01 -10.37
N SER A 111 -9.36 -0.74 -10.33
CA SER A 111 -10.70 -0.16 -10.21
C SER A 111 -10.87 0.78 -9.00
N VAL A 112 -10.01 0.64 -8.01
CA VAL A 112 -9.83 1.55 -6.86
C VAL A 112 -9.73 3.02 -7.27
N PHE A 113 -9.08 3.30 -8.40
CA PHE A 113 -8.77 4.66 -8.84
C PHE A 113 -9.74 5.19 -9.90
N PHE A 114 -10.89 4.54 -10.12
CA PHE A 114 -11.93 5.05 -11.02
C PHE A 114 -12.50 6.38 -10.53
N GLU A 115 -12.63 6.57 -9.22
CA GLU A 115 -13.20 7.78 -8.65
C GLU A 115 -12.16 8.90 -8.57
N GLN A 116 -12.51 10.08 -9.10
CA GLN A 116 -11.61 11.24 -9.14
C GLN A 116 -11.14 11.66 -7.74
N HIS A 117 -12.04 11.65 -6.75
CA HIS A 117 -11.69 12.05 -5.39
C HIS A 117 -10.65 11.12 -4.76
N THR A 118 -10.69 9.82 -5.07
CA THR A 118 -9.69 8.84 -4.65
C THR A 118 -8.35 9.13 -5.30
N ARG A 119 -8.32 9.42 -6.61
CA ARG A 119 -7.09 9.82 -7.31
C ARG A 119 -6.44 11.05 -6.68
N GLU A 120 -7.22 12.11 -6.43
CA GLU A 120 -6.70 13.35 -5.85
C GLU A 120 -6.21 13.15 -4.41
N SER A 121 -6.92 12.35 -3.61
CA SER A 121 -6.50 12.00 -2.25
C SER A 121 -5.15 11.27 -2.25
N TRP A 122 -4.94 10.33 -3.17
CA TRP A 122 -3.67 9.61 -3.30
C TRP A 122 -2.53 10.47 -3.86
N LYS A 123 -2.80 11.40 -4.78
CA LYS A 123 -1.80 12.39 -5.21
C LYS A 123 -1.31 13.23 -4.04
N LEU A 124 -2.24 13.71 -3.20
CA LEU A 124 -1.90 14.44 -1.97
C LEU A 124 -1.10 13.57 -1.00
N ARG A 125 -1.49 12.30 -0.83
CA ARG A 125 -0.76 11.34 0.02
C ARG A 125 0.67 11.12 -0.47
N CYS A 126 0.89 10.94 -1.78
CA CYS A 126 2.23 10.83 -2.35
C CYS A 126 3.09 12.06 -2.01
N LYS A 127 2.56 13.27 -2.20
CA LYS A 127 3.25 14.53 -1.88
C LYS A 127 3.55 14.68 -0.38
N TRP A 128 2.61 14.32 0.48
CA TRP A 128 2.78 14.34 1.94
C TRP A 128 3.85 13.34 2.40
N TRP A 129 3.80 12.11 1.91
CA TRP A 129 4.69 11.02 2.33
C TRP A 129 6.14 11.23 1.88
N MET A 130 6.39 11.94 0.77
CA MET A 130 7.74 12.39 0.39
C MET A 130 8.46 13.08 1.54
N ASN A 131 7.74 13.91 2.31
CA ASN A 131 8.32 14.66 3.42
C ASN A 131 8.23 13.87 4.73
N ARG A 132 7.07 13.28 5.01
CA ARG A 132 6.76 12.63 6.29
C ARG A 132 7.46 11.30 6.50
N HIS A 133 7.61 10.50 5.44
CA HIS A 133 8.12 9.12 5.52
C HIS A 133 9.38 8.89 4.71
N PHE A 134 9.61 9.66 3.64
CA PHE A 134 10.67 9.39 2.68
C PHE A 134 11.67 10.55 2.50
N SER A 135 11.74 11.47 3.48
CA SER A 135 12.69 12.57 3.43
C SER A 135 14.10 12.11 3.79
N LYS A 136 15.09 12.94 3.44
CA LYS A 136 16.50 12.72 3.80
C LYS A 136 16.68 12.54 5.31
N ASN A 137 15.95 13.31 6.12
CA ASN A 137 16.02 13.23 7.59
C ASN A 137 15.50 11.89 8.12
N ILE A 138 14.39 11.39 7.54
CA ILE A 138 13.86 10.07 7.91
C ILE A 138 14.86 8.96 7.54
N TYR A 139 15.43 9.00 6.33
CA TYR A 139 16.47 8.07 5.91
C TYR A 139 17.67 8.05 6.86
N MET A 140 18.18 9.23 7.27
CA MET A 140 19.30 9.32 8.21
C MET A 140 18.94 8.73 9.58
N SER A 141 17.72 8.98 10.07
CA SER A 141 17.27 8.43 11.35
C SER A 141 17.13 6.91 11.32
N GLU A 142 16.59 6.34 10.24
CA GLU A 142 16.38 4.90 10.11
C GLU A 142 17.70 4.15 9.93
N THR A 143 18.62 4.69 9.13
CA THR A 143 19.96 4.11 8.97
C THR A 143 20.82 4.20 10.22
N ALA A 144 20.65 5.25 11.05
CA ALA A 144 21.30 5.33 12.35
C ALA A 144 20.79 4.25 13.34
N LYS A 145 19.54 3.82 13.21
CA LYS A 145 18.96 2.73 14.01
C LYS A 145 19.33 1.34 13.49
N GLY A 146 19.80 1.24 12.24
CA GLY A 146 20.18 -0.03 11.61
C GLY A 146 19.01 -0.97 11.30
N ASP A 147 17.76 -0.50 11.34
CA ASP A 147 16.58 -1.33 11.03
C ASP A 147 16.43 -1.51 9.52
N CYS A 148 17.20 -2.46 8.98
CA CYS A 148 17.22 -2.78 7.55
C CYS A 148 15.85 -3.23 7.04
N LYS A 149 15.06 -3.92 7.88
CA LYS A 149 13.74 -4.41 7.48
C LYS A 149 12.78 -3.25 7.28
N LEU A 150 12.69 -2.33 8.24
CA LEU A 150 11.86 -1.14 8.10
C LEU A 150 12.26 -0.31 6.88
N LEU A 151 13.57 -0.09 6.70
CA LEU A 151 14.10 0.70 5.59
C LEU A 151 13.73 0.08 4.24
N ALA A 152 13.88 -1.24 4.10
CA ALA A 152 13.52 -1.96 2.87
C ALA A 152 12.01 -1.92 2.60
N SER A 153 11.16 -2.17 3.61
CA SER A 153 9.70 -2.13 3.44
C SER A 153 9.22 -0.74 3.01
N LYS A 154 9.73 0.32 3.65
CA LYS A 154 9.42 1.71 3.27
C LYS A 154 9.93 2.07 1.89
N ALA A 155 11.17 1.70 1.57
CA ALA A 155 11.75 1.98 0.26
C ALA A 155 10.99 1.24 -0.87
N SER A 156 10.50 0.02 -0.62
CA SER A 156 9.62 -0.68 -1.54
C SER A 156 8.31 0.08 -1.76
N CYS A 157 7.65 0.56 -0.70
CA CYS A 157 6.46 1.41 -0.84
C CYS A 157 6.76 2.71 -1.61
N ALA A 158 7.85 3.40 -1.27
CA ALA A 158 8.29 4.60 -1.97
C ALA A 158 8.57 4.32 -3.46
N SER A 159 9.11 3.15 -3.79
CA SER A 159 9.28 2.70 -5.18
C SER A 159 7.93 2.60 -5.89
N HIS A 160 6.95 1.89 -5.32
CA HIS A 160 5.61 1.79 -5.94
C HIS A 160 4.90 3.15 -6.06
N MET A 161 5.05 4.04 -5.08
CA MET A 161 4.36 5.33 -5.06
C MET A 161 5.02 6.38 -5.96
N LEU A 162 6.35 6.50 -5.88
CA LEU A 162 7.14 7.61 -6.42
C LEU A 162 8.14 7.17 -7.51
N GLY A 163 8.28 5.86 -7.71
CA GLY A 163 9.17 5.24 -8.68
C GLY A 163 10.53 4.82 -8.10
N PRO A 164 11.20 3.84 -8.75
CA PRO A 164 12.49 3.31 -8.31
C PRO A 164 13.62 4.34 -8.43
N GLY A 165 13.39 5.40 -9.23
CA GLY A 165 14.30 6.51 -9.43
C GLY A 165 14.39 7.47 -8.23
N PHE A 166 13.44 7.42 -7.30
CA PHE A 166 13.29 8.39 -6.22
C PHE A 166 14.51 8.35 -5.26
N PRO A 167 15.06 9.51 -4.83
CA PRO A 167 16.31 9.57 -4.08
C PRO A 167 16.34 8.69 -2.82
N TYR A 168 15.24 8.63 -2.07
CA TYR A 168 15.13 7.77 -0.88
C TYR A 168 15.31 6.29 -1.21
N VAL A 169 14.72 5.82 -2.32
CA VAL A 169 14.80 4.41 -2.76
C VAL A 169 16.23 4.04 -3.13
N LYS A 170 16.90 4.90 -3.92
CA LYS A 170 18.31 4.69 -4.31
C LYS A 170 19.25 4.68 -3.10
N ALA A 171 19.04 5.60 -2.17
CA ALA A 171 19.83 5.69 -0.95
C ALA A 171 19.65 4.43 -0.08
N ALA A 172 18.40 4.00 0.14
CA ALA A 172 18.09 2.77 0.86
C ALA A 172 18.74 1.54 0.20
N LYS A 173 18.64 1.41 -1.12
CA LYS A 173 19.27 0.29 -1.86
C LYS A 173 20.79 0.27 -1.68
N SER A 174 21.44 1.42 -1.79
CA SER A 174 22.89 1.53 -1.56
C SER A 174 23.27 1.14 -0.13
N TYR A 175 22.53 1.62 0.87
CA TYR A 175 22.77 1.28 2.26
C TYR A 175 22.60 -0.22 2.55
N LEU A 176 21.50 -0.83 2.10
CA LEU A 176 21.23 -2.26 2.32
C LEU A 176 22.31 -3.15 1.70
N SER A 177 22.84 -2.77 0.53
CA SER A 177 23.98 -3.47 -0.08
C SER A 177 25.25 -3.34 0.76
N LYS A 178 25.52 -2.18 1.37
CA LYS A 178 26.68 -1.97 2.25
C LYS A 178 26.58 -2.72 3.58
N GLN A 179 25.36 -2.89 4.09
CA GLN A 179 25.10 -3.67 5.30
C GLN A 179 25.05 -5.19 5.06
N GLU A 180 25.26 -5.63 3.82
CA GLU A 180 25.13 -7.04 3.41
C GLU A 180 23.76 -7.66 3.78
N ALA A 181 22.72 -6.83 3.90
CA ALA A 181 21.35 -7.24 4.21
C ALA A 181 20.70 -7.86 2.97
N LYS A 182 21.12 -9.08 2.60
CA LYS A 182 20.79 -9.74 1.32
C LYS A 182 19.30 -9.91 1.12
N HIS A 183 18.56 -10.31 2.16
CA HIS A 183 17.12 -10.53 2.08
C HIS A 183 16.36 -9.21 1.81
N GLU A 184 16.65 -8.17 2.60
CA GLU A 184 16.08 -6.83 2.50
C GLU A 184 16.44 -6.17 1.17
N SER A 185 17.69 -6.30 0.74
CA SER A 185 18.18 -5.81 -0.55
C SER A 185 17.48 -6.51 -1.72
N GLY A 186 17.28 -7.82 -1.64
CA GLY A 186 16.54 -8.61 -2.63
C GLY A 186 15.06 -8.23 -2.67
N PHE A 187 14.43 -8.07 -1.51
CA PHE A 187 13.05 -7.60 -1.40
C PHE A 187 12.87 -6.22 -2.05
N LEU A 188 13.76 -5.26 -1.76
CA LEU A 188 13.70 -3.94 -2.40
C LEU A 188 13.92 -4.01 -3.91
N SER A 189 14.90 -4.79 -4.39
CA SER A 189 15.16 -4.96 -5.83
C SER A 189 13.92 -5.43 -6.59
N ARG A 190 13.24 -6.46 -6.08
CA ARG A 190 12.03 -7.00 -6.71
C ARG A 190 10.92 -5.95 -6.82
N ASN A 191 10.75 -5.11 -5.80
CA ASN A 191 9.73 -4.06 -5.81
C ASN A 191 10.15 -2.84 -6.65
N MET A 192 11.43 -2.62 -6.87
CA MET A 192 11.92 -1.64 -7.83
C MET A 192 11.61 -2.06 -9.27
N GLU A 193 11.79 -3.34 -9.59
CA GLU A 193 11.50 -3.92 -10.91
C GLU A 193 9.98 -3.90 -11.20
N ASN A 194 9.16 -4.29 -10.22
CA ASN A 194 7.70 -4.36 -10.36
C ASN A 194 6.99 -3.05 -9.93
N SER A 195 7.70 -1.93 -9.98
CA SER A 195 7.20 -0.66 -9.47
C SER A 195 5.98 -0.15 -10.25
N VAL A 196 4.91 0.19 -9.53
CA VAL A 196 3.66 0.74 -10.08
C VAL A 196 3.79 2.19 -10.55
N LYS A 197 4.67 2.99 -9.92
CA LYS A 197 4.84 4.42 -10.20
C LYS A 197 3.52 5.21 -10.06
N LEU A 198 2.79 4.96 -8.96
CA LEU A 198 1.43 5.44 -8.74
C LEU A 198 1.24 6.94 -9.04
N LEU A 199 2.10 7.81 -8.51
CA LEU A 199 1.94 9.26 -8.70
C LEU A 199 1.97 9.63 -10.19
N GLN A 200 2.94 9.08 -10.94
CA GLN A 200 3.05 9.30 -12.37
C GLN A 200 1.81 8.79 -13.12
N SER A 201 1.29 7.61 -12.73
CA SER A 201 0.09 7.05 -13.32
C SER A 201 -1.15 7.91 -13.05
N LEU A 202 -1.30 8.44 -11.83
CA LEU A 202 -2.40 9.33 -11.46
C LEU A 202 -2.34 10.70 -12.13
N GLU A 203 -1.14 11.24 -12.37
CA GLU A 203 -0.94 12.53 -13.06
C GLU A 203 -1.32 12.48 -14.54
N LYS A 204 -1.24 11.31 -15.19
CA LYS A 204 -1.68 11.12 -16.58
C LYS A 204 -3.21 11.08 -16.76
N LEU A 205 -3.96 10.89 -15.67
CA LEU A 205 -5.42 10.75 -15.69
C LEU A 205 -6.18 12.06 -15.38
N THR A 206 -5.48 13.19 -15.41
CA THR A 206 -6.02 14.54 -15.18
C THR A 206 -5.60 15.43 -16.32
#